data_AF-A0A948AW75-F1
#
_entry.id   AF-A0A948AW75-F1
#
_cell.length_a   1.000
_cell.length_b   1.000
_cell.length_c   1.000
_cell.angle_alpha   90.00
_cell.angle_beta   90.00
_cell.angle_gamma   90.00
#
_symmetry.space_group_name_H-M   'P 1'
#
loop_
_entity.id
_entity.type
_entity.pdbx_description
1 polymer ?
#
loop_
_entity_poly.entity_id
_entity_poly.type
_entity_poly.pdbx_seq_one_letter_code
_entity_poly.pdbx_strand_id
1 'polypeptide(L)'
;MKLSKQQIFDLWGGTGPYSEAYIKIQIRILDDSISRIMIEVEANINPLTFKIVRGARKIFANDEPIQQLLNHARYMGKNLGYVVCAFTEEYTDENVMKEAQKRLKYVEETIIRMHTYTMDLFNITKSNS
;
A
#
# COMPACT_ATOMS: atom_id res chain seq x y z
N MET A 1 -1.61 -25.09 0.66
CA MET A 1 -2.07 -25.18 -0.75
C MET A 1 -0.91 -24.77 -1.65
N LYS A 2 -0.76 -25.36 -2.85
CA LYS A 2 0.26 -24.91 -3.81
C LYS A 2 -0.29 -23.72 -4.61
N LEU A 3 0.47 -22.62 -4.66
CA LEU A 3 0.09 -21.44 -5.45
C LEU A 3 0.07 -21.78 -6.95
N SER A 4 -0.90 -21.21 -7.67
CA SER A 4 -0.91 -21.25 -9.13
C SER A 4 0.15 -20.32 -9.72
N LYS A 5 0.51 -20.52 -11.00
CA LYS A 5 1.45 -19.63 -11.71
C LYS A 5 1.00 -18.17 -11.69
N GLN A 6 -0.31 -17.92 -11.83
CA GLN A 6 -0.85 -16.57 -11.78
C GLN A 6 -0.77 -15.97 -10.36
N GLN A 7 -0.97 -16.77 -9.32
CA GLN A 7 -0.83 -16.30 -7.94
C GLN A 7 0.63 -15.96 -7.61
N ILE A 8 1.58 -16.79 -8.05
CA ILE A 8 3.03 -16.49 -7.93
C ILE A 8 3.36 -15.19 -8.64
N PHE A 9 2.82 -14.98 -9.85
CA PHE A 9 2.99 -13.74 -10.58
C PHE A 9 2.40 -12.53 -9.80
N ASP A 10 1.17 -12.67 -9.30
CA ASP A 10 0.44 -11.61 -8.58
C ASP A 10 1.00 -11.29 -7.18
N LEU A 11 1.96 -12.07 -6.67
CA LEU A 11 2.71 -11.77 -5.43
C LEU A 11 3.81 -10.73 -5.65
N TRP A 12 4.30 -10.58 -6.88
CA TRP A 12 5.47 -9.79 -7.29
C TRP A 12 6.83 -10.24 -6.70
N GLY A 13 6.89 -10.68 -5.44
CA GLY A 13 8.13 -11.07 -4.77
C GLY A 13 8.62 -12.49 -5.09
N GLY A 14 8.00 -13.17 -6.05
CA GLY A 14 8.34 -14.55 -6.46
C GLY A 14 7.97 -15.61 -5.42
N THR A 15 8.64 -15.59 -4.26
CA THR A 15 8.38 -16.52 -3.14
C THR A 15 7.45 -15.95 -2.08
N GLY A 16 7.22 -14.64 -2.05
CA GLY A 16 6.35 -13.98 -1.08
C GLY A 16 5.72 -12.70 -1.62
N PRO A 17 4.76 -12.12 -0.87
CA PRO A 17 4.13 -10.87 -1.28
C PRO A 17 5.14 -9.72 -1.22
N TYR A 18 5.15 -8.90 -2.26
CA TYR A 18 5.96 -7.70 -2.35
C TYR A 18 5.04 -6.50 -2.58
N SER A 19 5.27 -5.39 -1.90
CA SER A 19 4.46 -4.17 -1.99
C SER A 19 5.34 -3.01 -1.56
N GLU A 20 4.92 -1.80 -1.89
CA GLU A 20 5.69 -0.60 -1.59
C GLU A 20 4.78 0.45 -0.95
N ALA A 21 5.35 1.25 -0.08
CA ALA A 21 4.77 2.46 0.47
C ALA A 21 5.84 3.55 0.37
N TYR A 22 5.44 4.76 0.00
CA TYR A 22 6.39 5.84 -0.25
C TYR A 22 5.77 7.21 0.02
N ILE A 23 6.64 8.17 0.33
CA ILE A 23 6.29 9.59 0.33
C ILE A 23 6.62 10.16 -1.04
N LYS A 24 5.69 10.93 -1.59
CA LYS A 24 5.83 11.61 -2.87
C LYS A 24 5.71 13.12 -2.65
N ILE A 25 6.63 13.87 -3.24
CA ILE A 25 6.60 15.33 -3.26
C ILE A 25 6.14 15.76 -4.65
N GLN A 26 5.03 16.50 -4.72
CA GLN A 26 4.51 17.06 -5.96
C GLN A 26 4.72 18.57 -5.99
N ILE A 27 5.52 19.06 -6.92
CA ILE A 27 5.64 20.50 -7.18
C ILE A 27 4.61 20.87 -8.26
N ARG A 28 3.65 21.73 -7.91
CA ARG A 28 2.61 22.22 -8.81
C ARG A 28 2.99 23.61 -9.29
N ILE A 29 3.18 23.75 -10.59
CA ILE A 29 3.59 24.99 -11.25
C ILE A 29 2.36 25.60 -11.91
N LEU A 30 2.15 26.89 -11.71
CA LEU A 30 1.13 27.69 -12.39
C LEU A 30 1.80 28.90 -13.01
N ASP A 31 1.57 29.07 -14.31
CA ASP A 31 2.22 30.09 -15.14
C ASP A 31 3.75 30.05 -15.02
N ASP A 32 4.37 31.09 -14.46
CA ASP A 32 5.82 31.23 -14.31
C ASP A 32 6.32 30.95 -12.88
N SER A 33 5.48 30.40 -12.00
CA SER A 33 5.82 30.20 -10.59
C SER A 33 5.39 28.86 -10.01
N ILE A 34 6.07 28.44 -8.93
CA ILE A 34 5.62 27.33 -8.10
C ILE A 34 4.38 27.80 -7.35
N SER A 35 3.24 27.19 -7.65
CA SER A 35 1.97 27.47 -7.00
C SER A 35 1.88 26.78 -5.64
N ARG A 36 2.20 25.48 -5.59
CA ARG A 36 2.06 24.65 -4.38
C ARG A 36 3.06 23.51 -4.38
N ILE A 37 3.45 23.05 -3.21
CA ILE A 37 4.15 21.78 -3.03
C ILE A 37 3.22 20.88 -2.21
N MET A 38 2.89 19.69 -2.70
CA MET A 38 2.08 18.71 -1.98
C MET A 38 2.95 17.56 -1.50
N ILE A 39 2.72 17.11 -0.27
CA ILE A 39 3.26 15.87 0.26
C ILE A 39 2.16 14.82 0.24
N GLU A 40 2.45 13.68 -0.38
CA GLU A 40 1.53 12.54 -0.46
C GLU A 40 2.17 11.30 0.15
N VAL A 41 1.39 10.47 0.82
CA VAL A 41 1.77 9.10 1.18
C VAL A 41 0.94 8.17 0.31
N GLU A 42 1.62 7.37 -0.50
CA GLU A 42 0.99 6.37 -1.36
C GLU A 42 1.53 4.97 -1.07
N ALA A 43 0.77 3.95 -1.46
CA ALA A 43 1.23 2.58 -1.46
C ALA A 43 0.68 1.79 -2.64
N ASN A 44 1.50 0.88 -3.16
CA ASN A 44 1.15 -0.08 -4.20
C ASN A 44 1.14 -1.48 -3.59
N ILE A 45 -0.07 -2.03 -3.44
CA ILE A 45 -0.30 -3.35 -2.86
C ILE A 45 -0.39 -4.37 -3.99
N ASN A 46 0.34 -5.49 -3.86
CA ASN A 46 0.31 -6.52 -4.89
C ASN A 46 -1.11 -7.09 -5.08
N PRO A 47 -1.48 -7.49 -6.31
CA PRO A 47 -2.83 -7.94 -6.61
C PRO A 47 -3.30 -9.13 -5.78
N LEU A 48 -2.42 -10.10 -5.47
CA LEU A 48 -2.86 -11.30 -4.75
C LEU A 48 -3.27 -10.93 -3.32
N THR A 49 -2.39 -10.24 -2.60
CA THR A 49 -2.62 -9.82 -1.21
C THR A 49 -3.92 -9.03 -1.10
N PHE A 50 -4.09 -8.02 -1.96
CA PHE A 50 -5.29 -7.19 -1.93
C PHE A 50 -6.56 -8.01 -2.16
N LYS A 51 -6.59 -8.88 -3.17
CA LYS A 51 -7.75 -9.72 -3.48
C LYS A 51 -8.09 -10.67 -2.34
N ILE A 52 -7.08 -11.30 -1.73
CA ILE A 52 -7.25 -12.24 -0.63
C ILE A 52 -7.80 -11.54 0.61
N VAL A 53 -7.19 -10.43 1.01
CA VAL A 53 -7.65 -9.66 2.18
C VAL A 53 -9.04 -9.06 1.94
N ARG A 54 -9.32 -8.58 0.72
CA ARG A 54 -10.66 -8.10 0.35
C ARG A 54 -11.71 -9.21 0.39
N GLY A 55 -11.37 -10.42 -0.05
CA GLY A 55 -12.25 -11.59 0.07
C GLY A 55 -12.49 -11.99 1.53
N ALA A 56 -11.49 -11.77 2.39
CA ALA A 56 -11.53 -12.01 3.82
C ALA A 56 -12.03 -10.80 4.64
N ARG A 57 -12.65 -9.80 4.02
CA ARG A 57 -12.97 -8.51 4.65
C ARG A 57 -13.73 -8.61 5.98
N LYS A 58 -14.57 -9.65 6.14
CA LYS A 58 -15.31 -9.92 7.39
C LYS A 58 -14.38 -10.23 8.59
N ILE A 59 -13.25 -10.90 8.35
CA ILE A 59 -12.24 -11.19 9.39
C ILE A 59 -11.63 -9.88 9.90
N PHE A 60 -11.45 -8.91 9.00
CA PHE A 60 -10.87 -7.61 9.29
C PHE A 60 -11.89 -6.51 9.61
N ALA A 61 -13.13 -6.88 9.96
CA ALA A 61 -14.21 -5.90 10.15
C ALA A 61 -13.88 -4.82 11.20
N ASN A 62 -13.08 -5.18 12.21
CA ASN A 62 -12.64 -4.29 13.28
C ASN A 62 -11.20 -3.74 13.09
N ASP A 63 -10.49 -4.11 12.00
CA ASP A 63 -9.19 -3.54 11.65
C ASP A 63 -9.41 -2.33 10.74
N GLU A 64 -9.72 -1.18 11.36
CA GLU A 64 -9.95 0.09 10.66
C GLU A 64 -8.84 0.42 9.64
N PRO A 65 -7.53 0.31 9.96
CA PRO A 65 -6.47 0.52 8.98
C PRO A 65 -6.64 -0.29 7.70
N ILE A 66 -6.88 -1.60 7.82
CA ILE A 66 -7.09 -2.47 6.65
C ILE A 66 -8.35 -2.05 5.91
N GLN A 67 -9.44 -1.73 6.61
CA GLN A 67 -10.68 -1.27 5.97
C GLN A 67 -10.47 0.01 5.16
N GLN A 68 -9.70 0.97 5.68
CA GLN A 68 -9.37 2.21 4.97
C GLN A 68 -8.57 1.91 3.69
N LEU A 69 -7.52 1.09 3.75
CA LEU A 69 -6.76 0.72 2.55
C LEU A 69 -7.65 0.02 1.51
N LEU A 70 -8.51 -0.92 1.94
CA LEU A 70 -9.42 -1.64 1.05
C LEU A 70 -10.47 -0.74 0.38
N ASN A 71 -10.94 0.31 1.08
CA ASN A 71 -11.96 1.22 0.58
C ASN A 71 -11.44 2.22 -0.44
N HIS A 72 -10.20 2.67 -0.29
CA HIS A 72 -9.65 3.76 -1.08
C HIS A 72 -8.69 3.31 -2.18
N ALA A 73 -8.22 2.06 -2.14
CA ALA A 73 -7.32 1.56 -3.17
C ALA A 73 -8.02 1.39 -4.53
N ARG A 74 -7.30 1.74 -5.60
CA ARG A 74 -7.73 1.61 -6.99
C ARG A 74 -6.77 0.68 -7.73
N TYR A 75 -7.31 -0.21 -8.55
CA TYR A 75 -6.48 -1.06 -9.39
C TYR A 75 -5.93 -0.25 -10.57
N MET A 76 -4.61 -0.10 -10.64
CA MET A 76 -3.89 0.68 -11.67
C MET A 76 -3.18 -0.21 -12.68
N GLY A 77 -3.54 -1.49 -12.75
CA GLY A 77 -2.97 -2.46 -13.68
C GLY A 77 -1.92 -3.37 -13.05
N LYS A 78 -1.38 -4.27 -13.87
CA LYS A 78 -0.58 -5.41 -13.41
C LYS A 78 0.76 -5.03 -12.77
N ASN A 79 1.32 -3.90 -13.18
CA ASN A 79 2.63 -3.41 -12.73
C ASN A 79 2.55 -2.50 -11.49
N LEU A 80 1.40 -1.87 -11.26
CA LEU A 80 1.18 -0.96 -10.13
C LEU A 80 0.22 -1.54 -9.07
N GLY A 81 -0.51 -2.61 -9.41
CA GLY A 81 -1.40 -3.30 -8.50
C GLY A 81 -2.52 -2.41 -8.00
N TYR A 82 -2.76 -2.44 -6.69
CA TYR A 82 -3.75 -1.60 -6.02
C TYR A 82 -3.05 -0.42 -5.36
N VAL A 83 -3.29 0.77 -5.92
CA VAL A 83 -2.69 2.01 -5.48
C VAL A 83 -3.64 2.71 -4.53
N VAL A 84 -3.14 3.15 -3.37
CA VAL A 84 -3.89 3.91 -2.38
C VAL A 84 -3.10 5.14 -1.97
N CYS A 85 -3.78 6.28 -1.90
CA CYS A 85 -3.24 7.49 -1.29
C CYS A 85 -3.79 7.59 0.14
N ALA A 86 -2.91 7.52 1.13
CA ALA A 86 -3.25 7.48 2.56
C ALA A 86 -3.12 8.85 3.24
N PHE A 87 -2.45 9.80 2.60
CA PHE A 87 -2.26 11.15 3.09
C PHE A 87 -1.97 12.08 1.92
N THR A 88 -2.51 13.30 1.96
CA THR A 88 -2.19 14.37 1.01
C THR A 88 -2.38 15.69 1.71
N GLU A 89 -1.33 16.51 1.75
CA GLU A 89 -1.42 17.85 2.33
C GLU A 89 -0.43 18.79 1.65
N GLU A 90 -0.74 20.08 1.64
CA GLU A 90 0.15 21.11 1.13
C GLU A 90 1.31 21.32 2.11
N TYR A 91 2.53 21.43 1.59
CA TYR A 91 3.73 21.62 2.40
C TYR A 91 3.84 23.07 2.88
N THR A 92 3.23 23.34 4.04
CA THR A 92 3.29 24.66 4.69
C THR A 92 4.44 24.76 5.70
N ASP A 93 4.78 23.64 6.35
CA ASP A 93 5.88 23.53 7.31
C ASP A 93 6.32 22.07 7.53
N GLU A 94 7.39 21.89 8.30
CA GLU A 94 7.99 20.59 8.61
C GLU A 94 7.04 19.61 9.36
N ASN A 95 5.98 20.10 10.01
CA ASN A 95 5.02 19.21 10.67
C ASN A 95 4.23 18.38 9.66
N VAL A 96 4.02 18.89 8.45
CA VAL A 96 3.40 18.14 7.35
C VAL A 96 4.26 16.93 6.98
N MET A 97 5.59 17.10 6.88
CA MET A 97 6.50 16.00 6.61
C MET A 97 6.54 15.00 7.77
N LYS A 98 6.55 15.47 9.03
CA LYS A 98 6.48 14.59 10.21
C LYS A 98 5.19 13.77 10.24
N GLU A 99 4.05 14.35 9.88
CA GLU A 99 2.78 13.63 9.81
C GLU A 99 2.79 12.64 8.65
N ALA A 100 3.30 13.02 7.47
CA ALA A 100 3.47 12.10 6.34
C ALA A 100 4.33 10.89 6.71
N GLN A 101 5.42 11.07 7.47
CA GLN A 101 6.25 9.96 7.97
C GLN A 101 5.50 9.04 8.94
N LYS A 102 4.67 9.59 9.84
CA LYS A 102 3.82 8.76 10.72
C LYS A 102 2.80 7.97 9.91
N ARG A 103 2.19 8.60 8.90
CA ARG A 103 1.24 7.96 7.99
C ARG A 103 1.90 6.88 7.15
N LEU A 104 3.13 7.10 6.68
CA LEU A 104 3.92 6.08 5.98
C LEU A 104 4.09 4.84 6.87
N LYS A 105 4.57 5.01 8.11
CA LYS A 105 4.75 3.90 9.05
C LYS A 105 3.44 3.15 9.32
N TYR A 106 2.34 3.88 9.49
CA TYR A 106 1.01 3.29 9.66
C TYR A 106 0.59 2.42 8.46
N VAL A 107 0.86 2.88 7.24
CA VAL A 107 0.58 2.13 6.00
C VAL A 107 1.49 0.91 5.89
N GLU A 108 2.78 1.04 6.16
CA GLU A 108 3.76 -0.06 6.19
C GLU A 108 3.30 -1.19 7.13
N GLU A 109 3.02 -0.85 8.38
CA GLU A 109 2.57 -1.83 9.39
C GLU A 109 1.26 -2.50 8.98
N THR A 110 0.36 -1.77 8.32
CA THR A 110 -0.92 -2.30 7.84
C THR A 110 -0.74 -3.27 6.68
N ILE A 111 0.12 -2.93 5.70
CA ILE A 111 0.44 -3.81 4.58
C ILE A 111 1.16 -5.07 5.06
N ILE A 112 2.06 -4.96 6.05
CA ILE A 112 2.71 -6.13 6.65
C ILE A 112 1.68 -7.08 7.25
N ARG A 113 0.66 -6.60 7.97
CA ARG A 113 -0.43 -7.46 8.47
C ARG A 113 -1.21 -8.16 7.35
N MET A 114 -1.50 -7.43 6.26
CA MET A 114 -2.14 -8.00 5.07
C MET A 114 -1.29 -9.11 4.42
N HIS A 115 0.03 -8.89 4.35
CA HIS A 115 1.00 -9.87 3.86
C HIS A 115 1.04 -11.10 4.75
N THR A 116 1.14 -10.93 6.07
CA THR A 116 1.13 -12.04 7.04
C THR A 116 -0.10 -12.92 6.87
N TYR A 117 -1.30 -12.34 6.80
CA TYR A 117 -2.52 -13.11 6.57
C TYR A 117 -2.48 -13.89 5.24
N THR A 118 -1.97 -13.27 4.17
CA THR A 118 -1.83 -13.93 2.87
C THR A 118 -0.82 -15.07 2.93
N MET A 119 0.32 -14.86 3.60
CA MET A 119 1.35 -15.88 3.77
C MET A 119 0.84 -17.06 4.58
N ASP A 120 0.16 -16.82 5.69
CA ASP A 120 -0.42 -17.84 6.55
C ASP A 120 -1.44 -18.70 5.79
N LEU A 121 -2.30 -18.07 4.98
CA LEU A 121 -3.30 -18.77 4.17
C LEU A 121 -2.66 -19.74 3.16
N PHE A 122 -1.47 -19.41 2.66
CA PHE A 122 -0.77 -20.21 1.65
C PHE A 122 0.42 -21.00 2.20
N ASN A 123 0.69 -20.96 3.50
CA ASN A 123 1.88 -21.53 4.15
C ASN A 123 3.19 -21.05 3.49
N ILE A 124 3.28 -19.76 3.17
CA ILE A 124 4.50 -19.16 2.61
C ILE A 124 5.45 -18.83 3.76
N THR A 125 6.68 -19.35 3.71
CA THR A 125 7.71 -18.99 4.68
C THR A 125 8.37 -17.67 4.31
N LYS A 126 8.65 -16.83 5.31
CA LYS A 126 9.35 -15.56 5.13
C LYS A 126 10.71 -15.83 4.47
N SER A 127 10.98 -15.16 3.35
CA SER A 127 12.31 -15.18 2.75
C SER A 127 13.28 -14.49 3.73
N ASN A 128 14.43 -15.11 3.99
CA ASN A 128 15.52 -14.40 4.65
C ASN A 128 16.03 -13.34 3.66
N SER A 129 15.73 -12.07 3.94
CA SER A 129 16.27 -10.90 3.26
C SER A 129 17.63 -10.53 3.83
#